data_AF-A0A371MRR1-F1
#
_entry.id   AF-A0A371MRR1-F1
#
_cell.length_a   1.000
_cell.length_b   1.000
_cell.length_c   1.000
_cell.angle_alpha   90.00
_cell.angle_beta   90.00
_cell.angle_gamma   90.00
#
_symmetry.space_group_name_H-M   'P 1'
#
loop_
_entity.id
_entity.type
_entity.pdbx_description
1 polymer ?
#
loop_
_entity_poly.entity_id
_entity_poly.type
_entity_poly.pdbx_seq_one_letter_code
_entity_poly.pdbx_strand_id
1 'polypeptide(L)' 'MTDQTPRETQTTREALEMHLAQAITRCESPVVEEHLRAALQHCRKLPPTPLVECPVCGVVGLPERIQAHNCEDNVTGV' A
#
# COMPACT_ATOMS: atom_id res chain seq x y z
N MET A 1 19.48 15.74 6.68
CA MET A 1 19.52 14.94 5.44
C MET A 1 18.86 13.60 5.70
N THR A 2 17.54 13.53 5.57
CA THR A 2 16.85 12.36 5.02
C THR A 2 15.67 12.90 4.24
N ASP A 3 15.77 12.65 2.95
CA ASP A 3 14.86 12.99 1.88
C ASP A 3 13.49 12.38 2.20
N GLN A 4 12.50 13.22 2.54
CA GLN A 4 11.10 12.80 2.53
C GLN A 4 10.62 12.87 1.08
N THR A 5 11.16 12.01 0.21
CA THR A 5 10.56 11.75 -1.10
C THR A 5 9.18 11.14 -0.85
N PRO A 6 8.14 11.53 -1.61
CA PRO A 6 6.75 11.37 -1.19
C PRO A 6 6.37 9.91 -0.90
N ARG A 7 5.43 9.70 0.02
CA ARG A 7 4.75 8.41 0.31
C ARG A 7 3.94 7.85 -0.89
N GLU A 8 4.27 8.24 -2.12
CA GLU A 8 3.52 8.02 -3.36
C GLU A 8 3.81 6.65 -4.02
N THR A 9 4.83 5.94 -3.57
CA THR A 9 5.21 4.59 -4.06
C THR A 9 4.76 3.45 -3.15
N GLN A 10 4.23 3.71 -1.96
CA GLN A 10 3.84 2.68 -1.00
C GLN A 10 2.45 2.13 -1.31
N THR A 11 2.32 0.81 -1.44
CA THR A 11 1.04 0.11 -1.58
C THR A 11 0.25 0.13 -0.27
N THR A 12 -1.08 -0.02 -0.36
CA THR A 12 -1.96 -0.19 0.82
C THR A 12 -1.50 -1.34 1.73
N ARG A 13 -1.00 -2.45 1.13
CA ARG A 13 -0.42 -3.58 1.88
C ARG A 13 0.81 -3.16 2.67
N GLU A 14 1.77 -2.47 2.04
CA GLU A 14 3.00 -2.03 2.70
C GLU A 14 2.74 -1.01 3.80
N ALA A 15 1.77 -0.10 3.59
CA ALA A 15 1.34 0.83 4.63
C ALA A 15 0.75 0.09 5.84
N LEU A 16 -0.10 -0.92 5.60
CA LEU A 16 -0.66 -1.76 6.65
C LEU A 16 0.43 -2.54 7.41
N GLU A 17 1.41 -3.14 6.72
CA GLU A 17 2.54 -3.82 7.36
C GLU A 17 3.34 -2.88 8.26
N MET A 18 3.64 -1.67 7.78
CA MET A 18 4.32 -0.65 8.56
C MET A 18 3.54 -0.29 9.84
N HIS A 19 2.23 -0.05 9.72
CA HIS A 19 1.39 0.30 10.86
C HIS A 19 1.29 -0.84 11.89
N LEU A 20 1.17 -2.09 11.44
CA LEU A 20 1.15 -3.26 12.32
C LEU A 20 2.49 -3.44 13.05
N ALA A 21 3.62 -3.31 12.35
CA ALA A 21 4.94 -3.36 12.98
C ALA A 21 5.11 -2.27 14.05
N GLN A 22 4.64 -1.06 13.75
CA GLN A 22 4.63 0.07 14.68
C GLN A 22 3.72 -0.13 15.89
N ALA A 23 2.59 -0.82 15.73
CA ALA A 23 1.68 -1.14 16.83
C ALA A 23 2.31 -2.20 17.76
N ILE A 24 2.94 -3.24 17.19
CA ILE A 24 3.62 -4.30 17.95
C ILE A 24 4.70 -3.71 18.86
N THR A 25 5.52 -2.77 18.39
CA THR A 25 6.61 -2.20 19.20
C THR A 25 6.14 -1.28 20.34
N ARG A 26 4.88 -0.83 20.30
CA ARG A 26 4.28 0.07 21.30
C ARG A 26 3.21 -0.59 22.14
N CYS A 27 2.90 -1.86 21.88
CA CYS A 27 1.83 -2.57 22.56
C CYS A 27 2.30 -3.04 23.95
N GLU A 28 1.54 -2.68 24.99
CA GLU A 28 1.83 -3.11 26.36
C GLU A 28 1.06 -4.37 26.76
N SER A 29 -0.01 -4.70 26.04
CA SER A 29 -0.83 -5.89 26.30
C SER A 29 -0.29 -7.09 25.51
N PRO A 30 0.09 -8.20 26.17
CA PRO A 30 0.62 -9.38 25.49
C PRO A 30 -0.41 -10.05 24.58
N VAL A 31 -1.69 -10.04 24.98
CA VAL A 31 -2.79 -10.58 24.18
C VAL A 31 -3.00 -9.76 22.91
N VAL A 32 -2.95 -8.43 23.01
CA VAL A 32 -3.08 -7.55 21.84
C VAL A 32 -1.86 -7.68 20.94
N GLU A 33 -0.66 -7.80 21.51
CA GLU A 33 0.57 -8.04 20.74
C GLU A 33 0.48 -9.32 19.91
N GLU A 34 -0.01 -10.41 20.49
CA GLU A 34 -0.22 -11.69 19.80
C GLU A 34 -1.18 -11.52 18.61
N HIS A 35 -2.31 -10.85 18.81
CA HIS A 35 -3.24 -10.55 17.72
C HIS A 35 -2.63 -9.68 16.61
N LEU A 36 -1.84 -8.67 16.97
CA LEU A 36 -1.15 -7.81 16.00
C LEU A 36 -0.10 -8.59 15.21
N ARG A 37 0.65 -9.50 15.85
CA ARG A 37 1.61 -10.39 15.18
C ARG A 37 0.91 -11.34 14.21
N ALA A 38 -0.23 -11.92 14.61
CA ALA A 38 -1.05 -12.76 13.74
C ALA A 38 -1.57 -11.97 12.52
N ALA A 39 -2.05 -10.75 12.73
CA ALA A 39 -2.49 -9.86 11.65
C ALA A 39 -1.34 -9.52 10.68
N LEU A 40 -0.15 -9.18 11.20
CA LEU A 40 1.03 -8.91 10.38
C LEU A 40 1.46 -10.13 9.56
N GLN A 41 1.41 -11.32 10.17
CA GLN A 41 1.72 -12.55 9.45
C GLN A 41 0.70 -12.86 8.36
N HIS A 42 -0.59 -12.60 8.60
CA HIS A 42 -1.62 -12.74 7.57
C HIS A 42 -1.40 -11.74 6.43
N CYS A 43 -1.10 -10.48 6.75
CA CYS A 43 -0.82 -9.43 5.77
C CYS A 43 0.34 -9.81 4.83
N ARG A 44 1.44 -10.35 5.38
CA ARG A 44 2.60 -10.82 4.59
C ARG A 44 2.32 -12.03 3.71
N LYS A 45 1.27 -12.80 4.02
CA LYS A 45 0.82 -13.96 3.22
C LYS A 45 -0.12 -13.54 2.09
N LEU A 46 -0.67 -12.32 2.13
CA LEU A 46 -1.50 -11.83 1.03
C LEU A 46 -0.63 -11.68 -0.23
N PRO A 47 -1.16 -12.00 -1.41
CA PRO A 47 -0.44 -11.80 -2.66
C PRO A 47 -0.08 -10.32 -2.84
N PRO A 48 0.98 -10.03 -3.62
CA PRO A 48 1.25 -8.66 -4.02
C PRO A 48 0.01 -8.05 -4.69
N THR A 49 -0.28 -6.78 -4.39
CA THR A 49 -1.40 -6.06 -4.97
C THR A 49 -1.20 -6.05 -6.49
N PRO A 50 -2.10 -6.67 -7.26
CA PRO A 50 -1.93 -6.73 -8.70
C PRO A 50 -2.02 -5.32 -9.29
N LEU A 51 -1.17 -5.05 -10.27
CA LEU A 51 -1.34 -3.86 -11.09
C LEU A 51 -2.54 -4.07 -12.02
N VAL A 52 -3.32 -3.03 -12.21
CA VAL A 52 -4.47 -3.02 -13.10
C VAL A 52 -4.28 -1.93 -14.15
N GLU A 53 -4.84 -2.16 -15.33
CA GLU A 53 -4.83 -1.20 -16.44
C GLU A 53 -6.08 -0.32 -16.37
N CYS A 54 -5.92 0.99 -16.56
CA CYS A 54 -7.05 1.89 -16.75
C CYS A 54 -7.71 1.58 -18.11
N PRO A 55 -9.02 1.30 -18.15
CA PRO A 55 -9.71 1.00 -19.41
C PRO A 55 -9.85 2.22 -20.36
N VAL A 56 -9.52 3.44 -19.89
CA VAL A 56 -9.67 4.68 -20.65
C VAL A 56 -8.36 5.12 -21.30
N CYS A 57 -7.28 5.22 -20.53
CA CYS A 57 -5.98 5.70 -21.02
C CYS A 57 -4.89 4.62 -21.10
N GLY A 58 -5.17 3.38 -20.70
CA GLY A 58 -4.21 2.26 -20.78
C GLY A 58 -3.08 2.32 -19.76
N VAL A 59 -3.06 3.29 -18.83
CA VAL A 59 -2.02 3.36 -17.79
C VAL A 59 -2.14 2.19 -16.83
N VAL A 60 -1.01 1.53 -16.53
CA VAL A 60 -0.95 0.38 -15.60
C VAL A 60 -0.44 0.86 -14.25
N GLY A 61 -1.18 0.53 -13.18
CA GLY A 61 -0.84 1.00 -11.84
C GLY A 61 -1.58 0.25 -10.73
N LEU A 62 -1.34 0.67 -9.49
CA LEU A 62 -2.07 0.12 -8.33
C LEU A 62 -3.57 0.48 -8.45
N PRO A 63 -4.50 -0.40 -8.03
CA PRO A 63 -5.93 -0.17 -8.21
C PRO A 63 -6.40 1.18 -7.64
N GLU A 64 -5.97 1.53 -6.43
CA GLU A 64 -6.32 2.78 -5.75
C GLU A 64 -5.78 4.02 -6.48
N ARG A 65 -4.64 3.90 -7.17
CA ARG A 65 -4.12 4.96 -8.04
C ARG A 65 -4.90 5.03 -9.34
N ILE A 66 -5.23 3.90 -9.94
CA ILE A 66 -6.10 3.84 -11.12
C ILE A 66 -7.51 4.35 -10.82
N GLN A 67 -8.01 4.21 -9.60
CA GLN A 67 -9.29 4.78 -9.19
C GLN A 67 -9.23 6.30 -9.03
N ALA A 68 -8.11 6.84 -8.55
CA ALA A 68 -7.96 8.26 -8.24
C ALA A 68 -7.31 9.10 -9.35
N HIS A 69 -6.69 8.48 -10.36
CA HIS A 69 -6.00 9.22 -11.42
C HIS A 69 -6.97 9.92 -12.38
N ASN A 70 -6.54 11.05 -12.93
CA ASN A 70 -7.22 11.68 -14.06
C ASN A 70 -6.66 11.11 -15.37
N CYS A 71 -7.53 10.66 -16.26
CA CYS A 71 -7.08 10.11 -17.55
C CYS A 71 -6.46 11.19 -18.44
N GLU A 72 -6.92 12.44 -18.35
CA GLU A 72 -6.44 13.57 -19.15
C GLU A 72 -4.93 13.81 -18.98
N ASP A 73 -4.38 13.50 -17.81
CA ASP A 73 -2.95 13.64 -17.50
C ASP A 73 -2.08 12.65 -18.31
N ASN A 74 -2.65 11.55 -18.80
CA ASN A 74 -1.96 10.46 -19.51
C ASN A 74 -2.34 10.34 -20.99
N VAL A 75 -3.22 11.19 -21.54
CA VAL A 75 -3.66 11.13 -22.95
C VAL A 75 -2.59 11.65 -23.95
N THR A 76 -1.44 12.15 -23.47
CA THR A 76 -0.42 12.82 -24.30
C THR A 76 0.68 11.90 -24.87
N GLY A 77 0.42 10.60 -25.03
CA GLY A 77 1.38 9.65 -25.59
C GLY A 77 1.02 9.19 -27.00
N VAL A 78 1.25 10.03 -28.02
CA VAL A 78 1.44 9.59 -29.43
C VAL A 78 2.93 9.35 -29.65
#